data_AF-W1Y8B7-F1
#
_entry.id   AF-W1Y8B7-F1
#
_cell.length_a   1.000
_cell.length_b   1.000
_cell.length_c   1.000
_cell.angle_alpha   90.00
_cell.angle_beta   90.00
_cell.angle_gamma   90.00
#
_symmetry.space_group_name_H-M   'P 1'
#
loop_
_entity.id
_entity.type
_entity.pdbx_description
1 polymer ?
#
loop_
_entity_poly.entity_id
_entity_poly.type
_entity_poly.pdbx_seq_one_letter_code
_entity_poly.pdbx_strand_id
1 'polypeptide(L)' 'NEEYWVNNYDNVIESFKTAEIIVYEKNTEIIGFCGLIDNYIAGMFIKKSSRNQ' A
#
# COMPACT_ATOMS: atom_id res chain seq x y z
N ASN A 1 9.94 6.18 3.28
CA ASN A 1 9.80 7.64 3.49
C ASN A 1 8.58 8.12 2.72
N GLU A 2 7.87 9.15 3.19
CA GLU A 2 6.69 9.68 2.47
C GLU A 2 7.05 10.12 1.04
N GLU A 3 8.21 10.75 0.89
CA GLU A 3 8.79 11.21 -0.37
C GLU A 3 8.92 10.12 -1.44
N TYR A 4 9.16 8.87 -1.06
CA TYR A 4 9.18 7.75 -2.01
C TYR A 4 7.81 7.57 -2.69
N TRP A 5 6.73 7.62 -1.92
CA TRP A 5 5.38 7.41 -2.43
C TRP A 5 4.90 8.59 -3.26
N VAL A 6 5.23 9.82 -2.84
CA VAL A 6 4.88 11.04 -3.58
C VAL A 6 5.62 11.08 -4.92
N ASN A 7 6.92 10.82 -4.92
CA ASN A 7 7.73 10.88 -6.14
C ASN A 7 7.42 9.75 -7.13
N ASN A 8 6.77 8.66 -6.67
CA ASN A 8 6.41 7.51 -7.49
C ASN A 8 4.90 7.32 -7.61
N TYR A 9 4.10 8.34 -7.29
CA TYR A 9 2.64 8.22 -7.21
C TYR A 9 2.03 7.59 -8.47
N ASP A 10 2.37 8.12 -9.65
CA ASP A 10 1.84 7.64 -10.93
C ASP A 10 2.24 6.17 -11.19
N ASN A 11 3.51 5.82 -10.96
CA ASN A 11 4.00 4.45 -11.13
C ASN A 11 3.32 3.46 -10.19
N VAL A 12 3.09 3.86 -8.94
CA VAL A 12 2.40 3.03 -7.94
C VAL A 12 0.94 2.82 -8.35
N ILE A 13 0.23 3.87 -8.77
CA ILE A 13 -1.16 3.76 -9.21
C ILE A 13 -1.30 2.90 -10.48
N GLU A 14 -0.39 3.01 -11.45
CA GLU A 14 -0.40 2.11 -12.60
C GLU A 14 -0.14 0.66 -12.20
N SER A 15 0.80 0.42 -11.26
CA SER A 15 1.09 -0.92 -10.76
C SER A 15 -0.09 -1.55 -10.01
N PHE A 16 -0.94 -0.73 -9.38
CA PHE A 16 -2.14 -1.21 -8.70
C PHE A 16 -3.17 -1.83 -9.64
N LYS A 17 -3.21 -1.44 -10.91
CA LYS A 17 -4.21 -1.96 -11.87
C LYS A 17 -4.02 -3.43 -12.20
N THR A 18 -2.79 -3.93 -12.07
CA THR A 18 -2.41 -5.31 -12.40
C THR A 18 -2.10 -6.15 -11.17
N ALA A 19 -1.95 -5.53 -10.00
CA ALA A 19 -1.70 -6.20 -8.73
C ALA A 19 -2.99 -6.64 -8.04
N GLU A 20 -2.91 -7.71 -7.26
CA GLU A 20 -3.92 -8.01 -6.24
C GLU A 20 -3.67 -7.09 -5.04
N ILE A 21 -4.68 -6.31 -4.65
CA ILE A 21 -4.58 -5.37 -3.54
C ILE A 21 -5.35 -5.90 -2.33
N ILE A 22 -4.62 -6.19 -1.26
CA ILE A 22 -5.19 -6.54 0.05
C ILE A 22 -5.19 -5.29 0.92
N VAL A 23 -6.35 -4.92 1.47
CA VAL A 23 -6.49 -3.76 2.35
C VAL A 23 -6.71 -4.20 3.79
N TYR A 24 -6.22 -3.41 4.75
CA TYR A 24 -6.53 -3.55 6.16
C TYR A 24 -7.31 -2.33 6.63
N GLU A 25 -8.51 -2.60 7.15
CA GLU A 25 -9.46 -1.61 7.61
C GLU A 25 -9.59 -1.67 9.14
N LYS A 26 -9.57 -0.51 9.79
CA LYS A 26 -9.82 -0.37 11.22
C LYS A 26 -10.83 0.76 11.43
N ASN A 27 -11.95 0.46 12.08
CA ASN A 27 -13.03 1.42 12.33
C ASN A 27 -13.48 2.15 11.05
N THR A 28 -13.69 1.44 9.94
CA THR A 28 -14.07 2.01 8.63
C THR A 28 -13.01 2.84 7.91
N GLU A 29 -11.80 2.97 8.48
CA GLU A 29 -10.66 3.60 7.83
C GLU A 29 -9.69 2.55 7.28
N ILE A 30 -9.32 2.66 6.01
CA ILE A 30 -8.20 1.89 5.44
C ILE A 30 -6.90 2.44 6.05
N ILE A 31 -6.25 1.65 6.91
CA ILE A 31 -5.01 2.04 7.58
C ILE A 31 -3.77 1.33 7.03
N GLY A 32 -3.95 0.44 6.05
CA GLY A 32 -2.85 -0.15 5.29
C GLY A 32 -3.32 -0.89 4.05
N PHE A 33 -2.39 -1.10 3.13
CA PHE A 33 -2.56 -1.96 1.96
C PHE A 33 -1.28 -2.75 1.70
N CYS A 34 -1.43 -3.91 1.06
CA CYS A 34 -0.35 -4.72 0.51
C CYS A 34 -0.71 -5.08 -0.94
N GLY A 35 0.15 -4.71 -1.88
CA GLY A 35 0.04 -5.08 -3.28
C GLY A 35 0.86 -6.34 -3.57
N LEU A 36 0.20 -7.32 -4.17
CA LEU A 36 0.77 -8.59 -4.59
C LEU A 36 0.83 -8.67 -6.12
N ILE A 37 1.98 -9.12 -6.62
CA ILE A 37 2.11 -9.58 -8.01
C ILE A 37 2.44 -11.06 -7.91
N ASP A 38 1.54 -11.90 -8.42
CA ASP A 38 1.52 -13.34 -8.16
C ASP A 38 1.62 -13.62 -6.63
N ASN A 39 2.75 -14.16 -6.17
CA ASN A 39 3.00 -14.47 -4.76
C ASN A 39 4.04 -13.56 -4.09
N TYR A 40 4.36 -12.41 -4.72
CA TYR A 40 5.38 -11.48 -4.22
C TYR A 40 4.77 -10.15 -3.77
N ILE A 41 5.25 -9.63 -2.62
CA ILE A 41 4.88 -8.30 -2.11
C ILE A 41 5.59 -7.23 -2.95
N ALA A 42 4.87 -6.65 -3.91
CA ALA A 42 5.37 -5.59 -4.77
C ALA A 42 5.44 -4.24 -4.03
N GLY A 43 4.57 -4.02 -3.03
CA GLY A 43 4.60 -2.84 -2.20
C GLY A 43 3.62 -2.91 -1.04
N MET A 44 3.97 -2.29 0.08
CA MET A 44 3.11 -2.24 1.26
C MET A 44 3.19 -0.87 1.92
N PHE A 45 2.05 -0.37 2.37
CA PHE A 45 1.96 0.87 3.13
C PHE A 45 1.10 0.66 4.37
N ILE A 46 1.54 1.22 5.50
CA ILE A 46 0.78 1.28 6.75
C ILE A 46 0.78 2.73 7.21
N LYS A 47 -0.36 3.23 7.68
CA LYS A 47 -0.48 4.57 8.28
C LYS A 47 0.50 4.71 9.43
N LYS A 48 1.25 5.83 9.47
CA LYS A 48 2.39 6.00 10.40
C LYS A 48 2.00 5.81 11.88
N SER A 49 0.83 6.31 12.28
CA SER A 49 0.28 6.16 13.64
C SER A 49 -0.14 4.72 14.00
N SER A 50 -0.19 3.84 13.00
CA SER A 50 -0.63 2.44 13.12
C SER A 50 0.52 1.45 12.98
N ARG A 51 1.77 1.92 12.88
CA ARG A 51 2.96 1.07 12.81
C ARG A 51 3.43 0.71 14.22
N ASN A 52 4.04 -0.47 14.37
CA ASN A 52 4.60 -0.98 15.63
C ASN A 52 3.57 -1.02 16.79
N GLN A 53 2.31 -1.32 16.46
CA GLN A 53 1.27 -1.58 17.44
C GLN A 53 1.36 -3.00 17.98
#